data_AF-A0A355SC35-F1
#
_entry.id   AF-A0A355SC35-F1
#
_cell.length_a   1.000
_cell.length_b   1.000
_cell.length_c   1.000
_cell.angle_alpha   90.00
_cell.angle_beta   90.00
_cell.angle_gamma   90.00
#
_symmetry.space_group_name_H-M   'P 1'
#
loop_
_entity.id
_entity.type
_entity.pdbx_description
1 polymer ?
#
loop_
_entity_poly.entity_id
_entity_poly.type
_entity_poly.pdbx_seq_one_letter_code
_entity_poly.pdbx_strand_id
1 'polypeptide(L)' 'MRTSLILTILLYSCASKIFAADPPEYNVLFLISDDLTYTALSCYGNRVCETPNIDRLAARGTRFTRAYCQGTY' A
#
# COMPACT_ATOMS: atom_id res chain seq x y z
N MET A 1 -3.99 -42.62 -30.95
CA MET A 1 -4.04 -42.48 -29.47
C MET A 1 -2.86 -41.69 -28.91
N ARG A 2 -1.61 -42.03 -29.25
CA ARG A 2 -0.40 -41.32 -28.75
C ARG A 2 -0.31 -39.85 -29.19
N THR A 3 -0.70 -39.53 -30.42
CA THR A 3 -0.70 -38.16 -30.97
C THR A 3 -1.77 -37.25 -30.34
N SER A 4 -2.94 -37.79 -30.02
CA SER A 4 -4.02 -37.04 -29.36
C SER A 4 -3.64 -36.67 -27.92
N LEU A 5 -2.92 -37.55 -27.21
CA LEU A 5 -2.46 -37.30 -25.84
C LEU A 5 -1.43 -36.16 -25.78
N ILE A 6 -0.51 -36.11 -26.75
CA ILE A 6 0.49 -35.04 -26.87
C ILE A 6 -0.20 -33.69 -27.10
N LEU A 7 -1.21 -33.65 -27.96
CA LEU A 7 -1.94 -32.43 -28.27
C LEU A 7 -2.69 -31.89 -27.04
N THR A 8 -3.30 -32.77 -26.25
CA THR A 8 -3.99 -32.39 -25.00
C THR A 8 -3.02 -31.84 -23.96
N ILE A 9 -1.83 -32.44 -23.81
CA ILE A 9 -0.80 -31.96 -22.88
C ILE A 9 -0.26 -30.58 -23.32
N LEU A 10 -0.06 -30.38 -24.62
CA LEU A 10 0.39 -29.10 -25.16
C LEU A 10 -0.63 -27.96 -24.93
N LEU A 11 -1.91 -28.27 -25.14
CA LEU A 11 -3.03 -27.36 -24.86
C LEU A 11 -3.14 -27.01 -23.37
N TYR A 12 -2.97 -28.00 -22.49
CA TYR A 12 -3.01 -27.77 -21.03
C TYR A 12 -1.85 -26.89 -20.55
N SER A 13 -0.65 -27.10 -21.08
CA SER A 13 0.55 -26.31 -20.74
C SER A 13 0.44 -24.83 -21.16
N CYS A 14 -0.20 -24.57 -22.31
CA CYS A 14 -0.42 -23.21 -22.81
C CYS A 14 -1.44 -22.43 -21.96
N ALA A 15 -2.53 -23.09 -21.53
CA ALA A 15 -3.59 -22.46 -20.73
C ALA A 15 -3.10 -21.97 -19.35
N SER A 16 -2.14 -22.66 -18.74
CA SER A 16 -1.61 -22.34 -17.40
C SER A 16 -0.89 -20.99 -17.34
N LYS A 17 -0.32 -20.51 -18.46
CA LYS A 17 0.47 -19.27 -18.49
C LYS A 17 -0.37 -17.99 -18.58
N ILE A 18 -1.65 -18.11 -18.95
CA ILE A 18 -2.53 -16.95 -19.18
C ILE A 18 -3.00 -16.33 -17.86
N PHE A 19 -2.95 -17.09 -16.75
CA PHE A 19 -3.49 -16.68 -15.45
C PHE A 19 -2.44 -16.24 -14.41
N ALA A 20 -1.14 -16.28 -14.74
CA ALA A 20 -0.09 -15.81 -13.84
C ALA A 20 0.14 -14.31 -14.05
N ALA A 21 -0.63 -13.47 -13.38
CA ALA A 21 -0.29 -12.05 -13.25
C ALA A 21 0.89 -11.94 -12.27
N ASP A 22 1.97 -11.28 -12.69
CA ASP A 22 3.09 -10.99 -11.80
C ASP A 22 2.57 -10.19 -10.59
N PRO A 23 3.06 -10.48 -9.37
CA PRO A 23 2.66 -9.73 -8.20
C PRO A 23 2.96 -8.25 -8.42
N PRO A 24 2.05 -7.34 -8.02
CA PRO A 24 2.24 -5.93 -8.26
C PRO A 24 3.53 -5.45 -7.57
N GLU A 25 4.41 -4.81 -8.32
CA GLU A 25 5.57 -4.12 -7.76
C GLU A 25 5.09 -2.90 -6.98
N TYR A 26 5.44 -2.84 -5.70
CA TYR A 26 5.07 -1.73 -4.82
C TYR A 26 6.17 -0.68 -4.79
N ASN A 27 5.76 0.58 -4.88
CA ASN A 27 6.62 1.73 -4.62
C ASN A 27 6.43 2.19 -3.16
N VAL A 28 7.53 2.58 -2.50
CA VAL A 28 7.50 3.11 -1.13
C VAL A 28 7.86 4.60 -1.16
N LEU A 29 6.93 5.44 -0.71
CA LEU A 29 7.17 6.88 -0.50
C LEU A 29 7.31 7.15 1.00
N PHE A 30 8.50 7.59 1.41
CA PHE A 30 8.73 8.08 2.77
C PHE A 30 8.61 9.61 2.80
N LEU A 31 7.61 10.11 3.52
CA LEU A 31 7.31 11.54 3.65
C LEU A 31 7.52 11.98 5.09
N ILE A 32 8.29 13.06 5.28
CA ILE A 32 8.59 13.65 6.59
C ILE A 32 8.36 15.16 6.53
N SER A 33 7.88 15.73 7.63
CA SER A 33 7.77 17.17 7.86
C SER A 33 8.58 17.53 9.08
N ASP A 34 9.34 18.61 8.99
CA ASP A 34 10.07 19.17 10.12
C ASP A 34 9.10 19.87 11.09
N ASP A 35 9.39 19.83 12.39
CA ASP A 35 8.63 20.44 13.49
C ASP A 35 7.10 20.15 13.54
N LEU A 36 6.64 19.11 12.87
CA LEU A 36 5.22 18.74 12.88
C LEU A 36 4.83 18.02 14.18
N THR A 37 4.23 18.76 15.11
CA THR A 37 3.59 18.17 16.29
C THR A 37 2.32 17.40 15.92
N TYR A 38 2.03 16.30 16.64
CA TYR A 38 0.82 15.51 16.44
C TYR A 38 -0.46 16.35 16.64
N THR A 39 -0.41 17.38 17.48
CA THR A 39 -1.57 18.27 17.76
C THR A 39 -1.88 19.22 16.62
N ALA A 40 -1.03 19.33 15.59
CA ALA A 40 -1.25 20.23 14.46
C ALA A 40 -2.24 19.68 13.42
N LEU A 41 -2.50 18.37 13.43
CA LEU A 41 -3.29 17.70 12.39
C LEU A 41 -4.77 17.53 12.81
N SER A 42 -5.71 17.80 11.91
CA SER A 42 -7.15 17.67 12.19
C SER A 42 -7.56 16.24 12.49
N CYS A 43 -7.00 15.24 11.80
CA CYS A 43 -7.25 13.84 12.13
C CYS A 43 -6.88 13.48 13.58
N TYR A 44 -5.93 14.17 14.21
CA TYR A 44 -5.55 14.00 15.62
C TYR A 44 -6.36 14.86 16.60
N GLY A 45 -7.38 15.57 16.13
CA GLY A 45 -8.33 16.32 16.95
C GLY A 45 -8.13 17.83 16.95
N ASN A 46 -7.22 18.36 16.12
CA ASN A 46 -7.12 19.82 15.92
C ASN A 46 -8.41 20.35 15.29
N ARG A 47 -8.96 21.44 15.83
CA ARG A 47 -10.22 22.07 15.37
C ARG A 47 -10.01 23.33 14.52
N VAL A 48 -8.77 23.77 14.35
CA VAL A 48 -8.40 25.02 13.68
C VAL A 48 -7.63 24.73 12.38
N CYS A 49 -6.66 23.83 12.43
CA CYS A 49 -5.86 23.47 11.26
C CYS A 49 -6.63 22.49 10.37
N GLU A 50 -6.85 22.85 9.11
CA GLU A 50 -7.49 21.97 8.14
C GLU A 50 -6.43 21.18 7.36
N THR A 51 -6.37 19.86 7.55
CA THR A 51 -5.42 18.98 6.86
C THR A 51 -6.09 17.88 6.03
N PRO A 52 -6.97 18.22 5.06
CA PRO A 52 -7.86 17.25 4.39
C PRO A 52 -7.11 16.15 3.62
N ASN A 53 -5.92 16.46 3.08
CA ASN A 53 -5.11 15.46 2.38
C ASN A 53 -4.48 14.44 3.32
N ILE A 54 -4.01 14.89 4.49
CA ILE A 54 -3.44 14.00 5.52
C ILE A 54 -4.55 13.20 6.18
N ASP A 55 -5.71 13.82 6.44
CA ASP A 55 -6.88 13.15 6.99
C ASP A 55 -7.37 12.02 6.08
N ARG A 56 -7.44 12.29 4.77
CA ARG A 56 -7.77 11.27 3.76
C ARG A 56 -6.76 10.13 3.74
N LEU A 57 -5.46 10.42 3.88
CA LEU A 57 -4.41 9.41 3.98
C LEU A 57 -4.56 8.55 5.25
N ALA A 58 -4.84 9.19 6.38
CA ALA A 58 -5.10 8.51 7.64
C ALA A 58 -6.37 7.64 7.61
N ALA A 59 -7.42 8.08 6.92
CA ALA A 59 -8.68 7.34 6.80
C ALA A 59 -8.59 6.09 5.91
N ARG A 60 -7.75 6.13 4.86
CA ARG A 60 -7.54 4.99 3.95
C ARG A 60 -6.45 4.02 4.40
N GLY A 61 -5.76 4.32 5.49
CA GLY A 61 -4.59 3.59 5.95
C GLY A 61 -4.60 3.39 7.46
N THR A 62 -3.41 3.22 8.03
CA THR A 62 -3.23 3.06 9.47
C THR A 62 -2.68 4.36 10.06
N ARG A 63 -3.36 4.89 11.07
CA ARG A 63 -2.90 6.04 11.85
C ARG A 63 -2.39 5.59 13.22
N PHE A 64 -1.14 5.90 13.52
CA PHE A 64 -0.52 5.59 14.81
C PHE A 64 -0.80 6.70 15.83
N THR A 65 -1.62 6.42 16.84
CA THR A 65 -1.94 7.40 17.90
C THR A 65 -0.92 7.43 19.04
N ARG A 66 0.11 6.58 18.98
CA ARG A 66 1.18 6.45 19.99
C ARG A 66 2.55 6.30 19.31
N ALA A 67 2.90 7.25 18.47
CA ALA A 67 4.23 7.35 17.84
C ALA A 67 5.09 8.36 18.60
N TYR A 68 6.34 7.99 18.92
CA TYR A 68 7.26 8.80 19.71
C TYR A 68 8.57 9.00 18.94
N CYS A 69 9.16 10.20 19.04
CA CYS A 69 10.51 10.46 18.60
C CYS A 69 11.49 10.07 19.72
N GLN A 70 12.62 9.46 19.37
CA GLN A 70 13.61 9.03 20.35
C GLN A 70 14.42 10.19 20.96
N GLY A 71 14.38 11.38 20.35
CA GLY A 71 15.07 12.57 20.85
C GLY A 71 14.31 13.84 20.51
N THR A 72 14.36 14.80 21.44
CA THR A 72 13.92 16.18 21.26
C THR A 72 15.14 17.05 21.55
N TYR A 73 15.81 17.51 20.49
CA TYR A 73 16.91 18.48 20.62
C TYR A 73 16.34 19.88 20.78
#